data_AF-A0A0U1D6M1-F1
#
_entry.id   AF-A0A0U1D6M1-F1
#
_cell.length_a   1.000
_cell.length_b   1.000
_cell.length_c   1.000
_cell.angle_alpha   90.00
_cell.angle_beta   90.00
_cell.angle_gamma   90.00
#
_symmetry.space_group_name_H-M   'P 1'
#
loop_
_entity.id
_entity.type
_entity.pdbx_description
1 polymer ?
#
loop_
_entity_poly.entity_id
_entity_poly.type
_entity_poly.pdbx_seq_one_letter_code
_entity_poly.pdbx_strand_id
1 'polypeptide(L)' 'MNSSVLLVCFFSFRFFDIIKVWPINLIDKNTKGPLGIMLDDVVAAILAFVFIGAFYCLLLIYAE' A
#
# COMPACT_ATOMS: atom_id res chain seq x y z
N MET A 1 -2.47 8.93 19.01
CA MET A 1 -2.28 7.88 17.98
C MET A 1 -1.50 6.75 18.60
N ASN A 2 -2.00 5.50 18.52
CA ASN A 2 -1.26 4.35 19.01
C ASN A 2 -0.02 4.13 18.16
N SER A 3 1.17 4.15 18.78
CA SER A 3 2.45 3.98 18.08
C SER A 3 2.52 2.65 17.30
N SER A 4 1.84 1.62 17.78
CA SER A 4 1.74 0.31 17.13
C SER A 4 1.04 0.37 15.77
N VAL A 5 0.00 1.21 15.63
CA VAL A 5 -0.74 1.37 14.36
C VAL A 5 0.13 2.05 13.32
N LEU A 6 0.92 3.04 13.73
CA LEU A 6 1.89 3.70 12.83
C LEU A 6 2.92 2.73 12.29
N LEU A 7 3.42 1.81 13.12
CA LEU A 7 4.35 0.76 12.68
C LEU A 7 3.69 -0.18 11.67
N VAL A 8 2.46 -0.64 11.93
CA VAL A 8 1.72 -1.51 11.00
C VAL A 8 1.48 -0.82 9.66
N CYS A 9 1.11 0.47 9.66
CA CYS A 9 0.97 1.26 8.44
C CYS A 9 2.30 1.38 7.67
N PHE A 10 3.40 1.68 8.38
CA PHE A 10 4.72 1.82 7.77
C PHE A 10 5.21 0.52 7.13
N PHE A 11 5.11 -0.60 7.86
CA PHE A 11 5.52 -1.91 7.34
C PHE A 11 4.65 -2.36 6.18
N SER A 12 3.33 -2.12 6.23
CA SER A 12 2.43 -2.44 5.11
C SER A 12 2.79 -1.64 3.87
N PHE A 13 2.99 -0.33 3.99
CA PHE A 13 3.42 0.51 2.87
C PHE A 13 4.73 0.00 2.25
N ARG A 14 5.74 -0.30 3.08
CA ARG A 14 7.04 -0.80 2.60
C ARG A 14 6.94 -2.16 1.93
N PHE A 15 6.05 -3.03 2.41
CA PHE A 15 5.78 -4.31 1.79
C PHE A 15 5.22 -4.15 0.36
N PHE A 16 4.27 -3.24 0.15
CA PHE A 16 3.70 -2.98 -1.18
C PHE A 16 4.69 -2.27 -2.12
N ASP A 17 5.49 -1.34 -1.60
CA ASP A 17 6.56 -0.63 -2.32
C ASP A 17 7.67 -1.59 -2.82
N ILE A 18 8.04 -2.59 -2.02
CA ILE A 18 9.09 -3.56 -2.39
C ILE A 18 8.59 -4.63 -3.36
N ILE A 19 7.39 -5.18 -3.12
CA ILE A 19 6.89 -6.33 -3.90
C ILE A 19 6.47 -5.91 -5.31
N LYS A 20 6.09 -4.63 -5.50
CA LYS A 20 5.66 -4.09 -6.81
C LYS A 20 4.68 -5.03 -7.53
N VAL A 21 3.64 -5.44 -6.81
CA VAL A 21 2.57 -6.27 -7.38
C VAL A 21 1.93 -5.51 -8.56
N TRP A 22 1.48 -6.24 -9.57
CA TRP A 22 0.68 -5.71 -10.69
C TRP A 22 -0.42 -4.78 -10.14
N PRO A 23 -0.45 -3.46 -10.46
CA PRO A 23 -0.31 -2.85 -11.79
C PRO A 23 0.89 -1.89 -11.97
N ILE A 24 1.75 -1.75 -10.96
CA ILE A 24 2.94 -0.88 -10.97
C ILE A 24 3.87 -1.18 -12.16
N ASN A 25 4.03 -2.46 -12.47
CA ASN A 25 4.89 -2.94 -13.57
C ASN A 25 4.37 -2.54 -14.97
N LEU A 26 3.10 -2.15 -15.09
CA LEU A 26 2.48 -1.67 -16.33
C LEU A 26 2.76 -0.17 -16.57
N ILE A 27 2.83 0.60 -15.48
CA ILE A 27 3.19 2.02 -15.47
C ILE A 27 4.70 2.16 -15.71
N ASP A 28 5.54 1.37 -15.04
CA ASP A 28 6.99 1.40 -15.22
C ASP A 28 7.41 1.09 -16.68
N LYS A 29 6.65 0.22 -17.37
CA LYS A 29 6.88 -0.09 -18.79
C LYS A 29 6.52 1.04 -19.76
N ASN A 30 5.51 1.86 -19.44
CA ASN A 30 5.01 2.94 -20.31
C ASN A 30 5.55 4.33 -19.96
N THR A 31 5.95 4.56 -18.71
CA THR A 31 6.47 5.84 -18.23
C THR A 31 7.80 5.62 -17.50
N LYS A 32 8.88 5.58 -18.27
CA LYS A 32 10.24 5.55 -17.72
C LYS A 32 10.66 6.97 -17.33
N GLY A 33 10.96 7.18 -16.05
CA GLY A 33 11.43 8.46 -15.52
C GLY A 33 10.97 8.73 -14.08
N PRO A 34 11.31 9.90 -13.50
CA PRO A 34 10.97 10.25 -12.12
C PRO A 34 9.45 10.27 -11.84
N LEU A 35 8.62 10.50 -12.86
CA LEU A 35 7.16 10.40 -12.73
C LEU A 35 6.68 8.98 -12.47
N GLY A 36 7.33 7.96 -13.03
CA GLY A 36 6.99 6.56 -12.80
C GLY A 36 7.27 6.15 -11.35
N ILE A 37 8.37 6.63 -10.78
CA ILE A 37 8.76 6.40 -9.38
C ILE A 37 7.75 7.05 -8.42
N MET A 38 7.35 8.30 -8.69
CA MET A 38 6.35 8.97 -7.86
C MET A 38 4.97 8.30 -7.93
N LEU A 39 4.58 7.80 -9.11
CA LEU A 39 3.34 7.03 -9.27
C LEU A 39 3.41 5.68 -8.54
N ASP A 40 4.57 5.03 -8.52
CA ASP A 40 4.81 3.79 -7.78
C ASP A 40 4.53 3.98 -6.28
N ASP A 41 5.12 5.02 -5.68
CA ASP A 41 4.91 5.38 -4.27
C ASP A 41 3.42 5.65 -3.96
N VAL A 42 2.71 6.35 -4.85
CA VAL A 42 1.28 6.66 -4.67
C VAL A 42 0.43 5.39 -4.74
N VAL A 43 0.70 4.50 -5.69
CA VAL A 43 -0.04 3.23 -5.81
C VAL A 43 0.22 2.33 -4.61
N ALA A 44 1.48 2.24 -4.14
CA ALA A 44 1.82 1.52 -2.91
C ALA A 44 1.08 2.08 -1.68
N ALA A 45 0.93 3.40 -1.58
CA ALA A 45 0.17 4.05 -0.50
C ALA A 45 -1.32 3.69 -0.54
N ILE A 46 -1.94 3.71 -1.72
CA ILE A 46 -3.36 3.34 -1.90
C ILE A 46 -3.57 1.86 -1.54
N LEU A 47 -2.70 0.97 -1.99
CA LEU A 47 -2.77 -0.46 -1.67
C LEU A 47 -2.65 -0.72 -0.17
N ALA A 48 -1.69 -0.05 0.50
CA ALA A 48 -1.53 -0.13 1.95
C ALA A 48 -2.79 0.33 2.68
N PHE A 49 -3.39 1.44 2.25
CA PHE A 49 -4.61 1.98 2.85
C PHE A 49 -5.79 1.01 2.71
N VAL A 50 -6.03 0.48 1.50
CA VAL A 50 -7.11 -0.48 1.24
C VAL A 50 -6.89 -1.75 2.05
N PHE A 51 -5.67 -2.27 2.12
CA PHE A 51 -5.34 -3.48 2.87
C PHE A 51 -5.62 -3.34 4.37
N ILE A 52 -5.16 -2.24 4.98
CA ILE A 52 -5.37 -1.97 6.41
C ILE A 52 -6.85 -1.71 6.68
N GLY A 53 -7.53 -0.95 5.81
CA GLY A 53 -8.97 -0.69 5.93
C GLY A 53 -9.81 -1.96 5.81
N ALA A 54 -9.49 -2.84 4.86
CA ALA A 54 -10.14 -4.14 4.70
C ALA A 54 -9.90 -5.05 5.91
N PHE A 55 -8.66 -5.08 6.42
CA PHE A 55 -8.33 -5.85 7.63
C PHE A 55 -9.09 -5.35 8.85
N TYR A 56 -9.19 -4.03 9.03
CA TYR A 56 -9.97 -3.44 10.11
C TYR A 56 -11.48 -3.73 9.98
N CYS A 57 -12.01 -3.63 8.76
CA CYS A 57 -13.40 -3.97 8.46
C CYS A 57 -13.70 -5.44 8.74
N LEU A 58 -12.79 -6.34 8.34
CA LEU A 58 -12.91 -7.78 8.61
C LEU A 58 -12.86 -8.06 10.12
N LEU A 59 -11.94 -7.45 10.86
CA LEU A 59 -11.90 -7.57 12.31
C LEU A 59 -13.19 -7.08 12.98
N LEU A 60 -13.78 -6.00 12.48
CA LEU A 60 -15.08 -5.52 12.95
C LEU A 60 -16.17 -6.57 12.71
N ILE A 61 -16.25 -7.15 11.51
CA ILE A 61 -17.24 -8.19 11.17
C ILE A 61 -17.08 -9.44 12.06
N TYR A 62 -15.85 -9.82 12.42
CA TYR A 62 -15.60 -10.95 13.31
C TYR A 62 -15.80 -10.64 14.80
N ALA A 63 -15.88 -9.37 15.18
CA ALA A 63 -16.06 -8.93 16.56
C ALA A 63 -17.55 -8.84 16.97
N GLU A 64 -18.46 -9.02 16.02
CA GLU A 64 -19.92 -9.17 16.23
C GLU A 64 -20.32 -10.66 16.27
#